data_AF-V4A9Q5-F1
#
_entry.id   AF-V4A9Q5-F1
#
_cell.length_a   1.000
_cell.length_b   1.000
_cell.length_c   1.000
_cell.angle_alpha   90.00
_cell.angle_beta   90.00
_cell.angle_gamma   90.00
#
_symmetry.space_group_name_H-M   'P 1'
#
loop_
_entity.id
_entity.type
_entity.pdbx_description
1 polymer ?
#
loop_
_entity_poly.entity_id
_entity_poly.type
_entity_poly.pdbx_seq_one_letter_code
_entity_poly.pdbx_strand_id
1 'polypeptide(L)'
;MSIHQPRTDIFELFHMVLVLSRGKTVYFGEAPEMIQYFTDLGFPCPQLTNPSDFYLDLATIDVTSEEKEKRTSEVLKNLCQAQKDAQEKQEAPEPVSKELSDHTVAGAMRNHIGYPGFFTQSSVLARRHFKNSVIDYWCLLAQGIQALLVSLVVGAVFYHIAGDQHGLYDRFAFFFTLCGFYGYSISQDVITRNAVERNYLYFELQDKMYGHFAYYVAK
;
A
#
# COMPACT_ATOMS: atom_id res chain seq x y z
N MET A 1 -4.88 5.53 11.72
CA MET A 1 -5.39 4.17 11.43
C MET A 1 -6.84 4.31 11.02
N SER A 2 -7.24 3.76 9.88
CA SER A 2 -8.65 3.63 9.51
C SER A 2 -9.04 2.17 9.65
N ILE A 3 -10.25 1.90 10.15
CA ILE A 3 -10.76 0.54 10.33
C ILE A 3 -12.13 0.49 9.66
N HIS A 4 -12.34 -0.55 8.85
CA HIS A 4 -13.63 -0.83 8.25
C HIS A 4 -14.36 -1.85 9.13
N GLN A 5 -15.58 -1.51 9.57
CA GLN A 5 -16.48 -2.38 10.35
C GLN A 5 -15.78 -3.07 11.54
N PRO A 6 -15.32 -2.30 12.55
CA PRO A 6 -14.79 -2.90 13.77
C PRO A 6 -15.88 -3.70 14.47
N ARG A 7 -15.50 -4.84 15.04
CA ARG A 7 -16.35 -5.56 15.99
C ARG A 7 -16.51 -4.74 17.27
N THR A 8 -17.58 -4.98 18.02
CA THR A 8 -17.89 -4.23 19.25
C THR A 8 -16.76 -4.28 20.28
N ASP A 9 -16.14 -5.45 20.47
CA ASP A 9 -14.99 -5.64 21.37
C ASP A 9 -13.77 -4.81 20.97
N ILE A 10 -13.56 -4.58 19.66
CA ILE A 10 -12.50 -3.70 19.15
C ILE A 10 -12.88 -2.23 19.34
N PHE A 11 -14.16 -1.89 19.15
CA PHE A 11 -14.64 -0.50 19.31
C PHE A 11 -14.44 0.02 20.73
N GLU A 12 -14.65 -0.83 21.74
CA GLU A 12 -14.42 -0.51 23.16
C GLU A 12 -12.94 -0.18 23.49
N LEU A 13 -12.00 -0.56 22.61
CA LEU A 13 -10.57 -0.27 22.79
C LEU A 13 -10.15 1.09 22.21
N PHE A 14 -11.05 1.79 21.52
CA PHE A 14 -10.73 3.09 20.96
C PHE A 14 -10.81 4.19 22.02
N HIS A 15 -9.75 5.00 22.11
CA HIS A 15 -9.76 6.20 22.96
C HIS A 15 -10.56 7.33 22.29
N MET A 16 -10.30 7.56 21.00
CA MET A 16 -10.92 8.60 20.19
C MET A 16 -11.47 8.00 18.91
N VAL A 17 -12.63 8.49 18.47
CA VAL A 17 -13.26 8.06 17.23
C VAL A 17 -13.56 9.27 16.35
N LEU A 18 -13.22 9.15 15.07
CA LEU A 18 -13.52 10.12 14.03
C LEU A 18 -14.44 9.46 13.00
N VAL A 19 -15.65 9.97 12.84
CA VAL A 19 -16.60 9.53 11.81
C VAL A 19 -16.64 10.57 10.70
N LEU A 20 -16.32 10.13 9.48
CA LEU A 20 -16.29 10.96 8.29
C LEU A 20 -17.34 10.52 7.28
N SER A 21 -18.06 11.49 6.69
CA SER A 21 -18.97 11.28 5.56
C SER A 21 -18.65 12.25 4.43
N ARG A 22 -18.32 11.74 3.25
CA ARG A 22 -17.90 12.53 2.07
C ARG A 22 -16.88 13.65 2.40
N GLY A 23 -15.91 13.34 3.26
CA GLY A 23 -14.85 14.27 3.68
C GLY A 23 -15.27 15.30 4.74
N LYS A 24 -16.48 15.20 5.30
CA LYS A 24 -16.96 16.03 6.40
C LYS A 24 -17.00 15.23 7.70
N THR A 25 -16.68 15.90 8.81
CA THR A 25 -16.76 15.32 10.15
C THR A 25 -18.19 15.27 10.65
N VAL A 26 -18.67 14.06 10.94
CA VAL A 26 -19.98 13.79 11.55
C VAL A 26 -19.86 13.74 13.07
N TYR A 27 -18.76 13.15 13.56
CA TYR A 27 -18.43 13.07 14.97
C TYR A 27 -16.91 13.00 15.16
N PHE A 28 -16.41 13.67 16.19
CA PHE A 28 -15.05 13.53 16.69
C PHE A 28 -15.08 13.69 18.22
N GLY A 29 -14.63 12.67 18.94
CA GLY A 29 -14.66 12.64 20.41
C GLY A 29 -14.25 11.28 20.98
N GLU A 30 -14.43 11.09 22.28
CA GLU A 30 -14.10 9.83 22.95
C GLU A 30 -15.09 8.71 22.55
N ALA A 31 -14.60 7.48 22.39
CA ALA A 31 -15.47 6.36 21.99
C ALA A 31 -16.68 6.12 22.92
N PRO A 32 -16.55 6.23 24.27
CA PRO A 32 -17.68 6.07 25.18
C PRO A 32 -18.75 7.15 25.04
N GLU A 33 -18.36 8.37 24.67
CA GLU A 33 -19.28 9.52 24.54
C GLU A 33 -20.08 9.50 23.24
N MET A 34 -19.63 8.75 22.23
CA MET A 34 -20.27 8.66 20.92
C MET A 34 -21.76 8.28 21.03
N ILE A 35 -22.08 7.30 21.86
CA ILE A 35 -23.47 6.81 22.01
C ILE A 35 -24.35 7.93 22.56
N GLN A 36 -23.87 8.65 23.57
CA GLN A 36 -24.61 9.75 24.18
C GLN A 36 -24.80 10.90 23.18
N TYR A 37 -23.75 11.28 22.46
CA TYR A 37 -23.79 12.34 21.45
C TYR A 37 -24.88 12.11 20.39
N PHE A 38 -24.91 10.93 19.77
CA PHE A 38 -25.93 10.63 18.76
C PHE A 38 -27.32 10.47 19.37
N THR A 39 -27.42 9.99 20.62
CA THR A 39 -28.69 9.92 21.34
C THR A 39 -29.28 11.32 21.58
N ASP A 40 -28.45 12.30 21.96
CA ASP A 40 -28.86 13.69 22.17
C ASP A 40 -29.34 14.37 20.87
N LEU A 41 -28.82 13.90 19.73
CA LEU A 41 -29.26 14.33 18.39
C LEU A 41 -30.49 13.58 17.85
N GLY A 42 -31.06 12.68 18.64
CA GLY A 42 -32.28 11.93 18.30
C GLY A 42 -32.04 10.59 17.59
N PHE A 43 -30.81 10.07 17.60
CA PHE A 43 -30.43 8.79 17.00
C PHE A 43 -29.90 7.80 18.06
N PRO A 44 -30.77 7.28 18.95
CA PRO A 44 -30.36 6.27 19.93
C PRO A 44 -29.97 4.95 19.24
N CYS A 45 -28.85 4.35 19.66
CA CYS A 45 -28.46 3.03 19.17
C CYS A 45 -29.42 1.95 19.72
N PRO A 46 -30.00 1.08 18.88
CA PRO A 46 -30.81 -0.05 19.35
C PRO A 46 -30.02 -1.02 20.25
N GLN A 47 -30.73 -1.71 21.13
CA GLN A 47 -30.13 -2.75 21.98
C GLN A 47 -29.63 -3.92 21.12
N LEU A 48 -28.51 -4.53 21.54
CA LEU A 48 -27.86 -5.67 20.86
C LEU A 48 -27.35 -5.36 19.44
N THR A 49 -27.26 -4.08 19.07
CA THR A 49 -26.63 -3.63 17.83
C THR A 49 -25.24 -3.09 18.13
N ASN A 50 -24.29 -3.32 17.21
CA ASN A 50 -22.96 -2.73 17.31
C ASN A 50 -23.03 -1.21 17.08
N PRO A 51 -22.66 -0.36 18.07
CA PRO A 51 -22.72 1.09 17.93
C PRO A 51 -21.89 1.61 16.75
N SER A 52 -20.72 1.01 16.50
CA SER A 52 -19.86 1.46 15.40
C SER A 52 -20.50 1.25 14.04
N ASP A 53 -21.22 0.14 13.87
CA ASP A 53 -21.89 -0.21 12.61
C ASP A 53 -23.11 0.69 12.40
N PHE A 54 -23.93 0.85 13.45
CA PHE A 54 -25.12 1.70 13.41
C PHE A 54 -24.80 3.16 13.08
N TYR A 55 -23.77 3.74 13.69
CA TYR A 55 -23.40 5.14 13.43
C TYR A 55 -22.64 5.31 12.10
N LEU A 56 -21.98 4.27 11.59
CA LEU A 56 -21.42 4.29 10.23
C LEU A 56 -22.54 4.22 9.17
N ASP A 57 -23.59 3.44 9.39
CA ASP A 57 -24.77 3.42 8.53
C ASP A 57 -25.47 4.78 8.52
N LEU A 58 -25.64 5.39 9.70
CA LEU A 58 -26.17 6.76 9.83
C LEU A 58 -25.28 7.79 9.11
N ALA A 59 -23.96 7.57 9.12
CA ALA A 59 -22.99 8.42 8.43
C ALA A 59 -22.95 8.22 6.90
N THR A 60 -23.64 7.22 6.35
CA THR A 60 -23.57 6.84 4.93
C THR A 60 -24.78 7.35 4.16
N ILE A 61 -24.56 7.88 2.94
CA ILE A 61 -25.64 8.36 2.08
C ILE A 61 -26.22 7.18 1.29
N ASP A 62 -27.49 6.86 1.55
CA ASP A 62 -28.25 5.88 0.77
C ASP A 62 -28.67 6.47 -0.58
N VAL A 63 -28.11 5.92 -1.67
CA VAL A 63 -28.38 6.33 -3.06
C VAL A 63 -29.41 5.45 -3.76
N THR A 64 -30.10 4.56 -3.04
CA THR A 64 -31.06 3.60 -3.61
C THR A 64 -32.29 4.28 -4.22
N SER A 65 -32.66 5.47 -3.72
CA SER A 65 -33.70 6.30 -4.33
C SER A 65 -33.43 7.80 -4.09
N GLU A 66 -33.90 8.66 -4.99
CA GLU A 66 -33.70 10.12 -4.88
C GLU A 66 -34.30 10.69 -3.57
N GLU A 67 -35.42 10.14 -3.10
CA GLU A 67 -36.06 10.56 -1.85
C GLU A 67 -35.20 10.21 -0.63
N LYS A 68 -34.63 9.00 -0.60
CA LYS A 68 -33.75 8.56 0.49
C LYS A 68 -32.42 9.29 0.48
N GLU A 69 -31.88 9.58 -0.70
CA GLU A 69 -30.64 10.36 -0.83
C GLU A 69 -30.82 11.76 -0.27
N LYS A 70 -31.91 12.45 -0.64
CA LYS A 70 -32.24 13.80 -0.12
C LYS A 70 -32.38 13.79 1.40
N ARG A 71 -33.17 12.86 1.94
CA ARG A 71 -33.39 12.73 3.39
C ARG A 71 -32.10 12.47 4.15
N THR A 72 -31.28 11.54 3.68
CA THR A 72 -30.02 11.18 4.35
C THR A 72 -28.99 12.30 4.26
N SER A 73 -28.94 12.99 3.12
CA SER A 73 -28.09 14.18 2.94
C SER A 73 -28.47 15.32 3.87
N GLU A 74 -29.76 15.55 4.12
CA GLU A 74 -30.24 16.54 5.08
C GLU A 74 -29.88 16.18 6.52
N VAL A 75 -30.08 14.91 6.92
CA VAL A 75 -29.67 14.42 8.24
C VAL A 75 -28.17 14.63 8.46
N LEU A 76 -27.33 14.25 7.50
CA LEU A 76 -25.88 14.42 7.59
C LEU A 76 -25.45 15.88 7.65
N LYS A 77 -26.12 16.78 6.93
CA LYS A 77 -25.86 18.22 7.03
C LYS A 77 -26.12 18.72 8.45
N ASN A 78 -27.21 18.29 9.07
CA ASN A 78 -27.56 18.67 10.43
C ASN A 78 -26.54 18.11 11.44
N LEU A 79 -26.16 16.83 11.30
CA LEU A 79 -25.15 16.21 12.16
C LEU A 79 -23.77 16.89 12.03
N CYS A 80 -23.34 17.19 10.80
CA CYS A 80 -22.10 17.93 10.56
C CYS A 80 -22.14 19.34 11.16
N GLN A 81 -23.29 20.02 11.14
CA GLN A 81 -23.44 21.34 11.74
C GLN A 81 -23.42 21.26 13.28
N ALA A 82 -24.14 20.30 13.86
CA ALA A 82 -24.14 20.07 15.30
C ALA A 82 -22.73 19.78 15.84
N GLN A 83 -21.92 19.00 15.11
CA GLN A 83 -20.53 18.74 15.49
C GLN A 83 -19.67 20.00 15.44
N LYS A 84 -19.84 20.86 14.43
CA LYS A 84 -19.12 22.14 14.35
C LYS A 84 -19.49 23.06 15.50
N ASP A 85 -20.79 23.18 15.78
CA ASP A 85 -21.29 23.99 16.89
C ASP A 85 -20.79 23.45 18.25
N ALA A 86 -20.68 22.12 18.39
CA ALA A 86 -20.12 21.48 19.57
C ALA A 86 -18.61 21.75 19.72
N GLN A 87 -17.85 21.70 18.62
CA GLN A 87 -16.42 22.07 18.60
C GLN A 87 -16.21 23.54 18.94
N GLU A 88 -17.00 24.45 18.36
CA GLU A 88 -16.91 25.89 18.66
C GLU A 88 -17.26 26.20 20.12
N LYS A 89 -18.20 25.46 20.73
CA LYS A 89 -18.52 25.59 22.17
C LYS A 89 -17.41 25.05 23.08
N GLN A 90 -16.69 24.02 22.63
CA GLN A 90 -15.51 23.49 23.32
C GLN A 90 -14.28 24.40 23.15
N GLU A 91 -14.24 25.19 22.08
CA GLU A 91 -13.19 26.18 21.76
C GLU A 91 -13.50 27.62 22.26
N ALA A 92 -14.43 27.81 23.21
CA ALA A 92 -14.57 29.09 23.92
C ALA A 92 -13.22 29.49 24.56
N PRO A 93 -12.84 30.78 24.57
CA PRO A 93 -11.46 31.22 24.51
C PRO A 93 -10.74 31.10 25.86
N GLU A 94 -10.40 29.88 26.26
CA GLU A 94 -9.16 29.70 27.01
C GLU A 94 -8.00 29.83 26.03
N PRO A 95 -6.93 30.56 26.38
CA PRO A 95 -5.82 30.76 25.47
C PRO A 95 -5.19 29.40 25.19
N VAL A 96 -5.49 28.82 24.03
CA VAL A 96 -4.69 27.77 23.37
C VAL A 96 -3.38 28.40 22.86
N SER A 97 -2.66 29.01 23.79
CA SER A 97 -1.35 29.60 23.65
C SER A 97 -0.65 29.51 25.00
N LYS A 98 -0.37 28.28 25.46
CA LYS A 98 0.79 27.97 26.32
C LYS A 98 1.06 26.52 26.71
N GLU A 99 0.30 25.53 26.24
CA GLU A 99 0.64 24.11 26.49
C GLU A 99 1.08 23.32 25.24
N LEU A 100 1.35 24.00 24.13
CA LEU A 100 2.09 23.40 23.00
C LEU A 100 3.61 23.68 23.08
N SER A 101 4.09 24.21 24.22
CA SER A 101 5.50 24.57 24.42
C SER A 101 6.26 23.72 25.44
N ASP A 102 5.62 22.86 26.24
CA ASP A 102 6.31 22.16 27.36
C ASP A 102 6.20 20.62 27.40
N HIS A 103 5.68 19.98 26.34
CA HIS A 103 5.96 18.56 26.14
C HIS A 103 7.23 18.37 25.30
N THR A 104 8.35 18.51 26.00
CA THR A 104 9.71 18.01 25.68
C THR A 104 9.74 16.50 25.34
N VAL A 105 8.60 15.81 25.28
CA VAL A 105 8.46 14.39 24.91
C VAL A 105 7.95 14.21 23.47
N ALA A 106 7.16 15.13 22.91
CA ALA A 106 6.66 15.02 21.53
C ALA A 106 7.69 15.47 20.48
N GLY A 107 8.59 16.39 20.83
CA GLY A 107 9.72 16.80 19.99
C GLY A 107 10.83 15.76 19.89
N ALA A 108 10.92 14.83 20.86
CA ALA A 108 11.98 13.82 20.91
C ALA A 108 11.73 12.62 19.98
N MET A 109 10.49 12.39 19.54
CA MET A 109 10.12 11.29 18.64
C MET A 109 10.01 11.69 17.16
N ARG A 110 10.47 12.89 16.80
CA ARG A 110 10.62 13.31 15.40
C ARG A 110 12.06 13.73 15.10
N ASN A 111 13.01 13.12 15.79
CA ASN A 111 14.38 13.13 15.32
C ASN A 111 14.44 12.25 14.08
N HIS A 112 14.67 12.90 12.94
CA HIS A 112 15.21 12.29 11.73
C HIS A 112 16.16 11.15 12.10
N ILE A 113 15.71 9.91 11.95
CA ILE A 113 16.62 8.79 11.75
C ILE A 113 17.29 9.15 10.43
N GLY A 114 18.50 9.71 10.50
CA GLY A 114 19.28 10.04 9.33
C GLY A 114 19.32 8.81 8.44
N TYR A 115 18.83 8.95 7.21
CA TYR A 115 18.79 7.85 6.27
C TYR A 115 20.20 7.24 6.18
N PRO A 116 20.34 5.91 6.21
CA PRO A 116 21.64 5.29 6.03
C PRO A 116 22.24 5.77 4.71
N GLY A 117 23.57 5.92 4.65
CA GLY A 117 24.24 6.40 3.44
C GLY A 117 23.89 5.57 2.21
N PHE A 118 23.95 6.19 1.02
CA PHE A 118 23.59 5.57 -0.26
C PHE A 118 24.20 4.18 -0.45
N PHE A 119 25.50 4.02 -0.17
CA PHE A 119 26.18 2.74 -0.31
C PHE A 119 25.65 1.65 0.63
N THR A 120 25.26 2.03 1.85
CA THR A 120 24.67 1.09 2.80
C THR A 120 23.29 0.65 2.33
N GLN A 121 22.47 1.57 1.82
CA GLN A 121 21.17 1.26 1.22
C GLN A 121 21.34 0.30 0.04
N SER A 122 22.18 0.66 -0.93
CA SER A 122 22.38 -0.14 -2.13
C SER A 122 22.96 -1.52 -1.82
N SER A 123 23.92 -1.61 -0.89
CA SER A 123 24.52 -2.90 -0.48
C SER A 123 23.51 -3.80 0.23
N VAL A 124 22.70 -3.26 1.15
CA VAL A 124 21.67 -4.03 1.85
C VAL A 124 20.59 -4.51 0.88
N LEU A 125 20.15 -3.65 -0.04
CA LEU A 125 19.18 -3.98 -1.07
C LEU A 125 19.72 -5.04 -2.03
N ALA A 126 20.98 -4.91 -2.49
CA ALA A 126 21.61 -5.89 -3.37
C ALA A 126 21.77 -7.25 -2.67
N ARG A 127 22.19 -7.26 -1.40
CA ARG A 127 22.27 -8.49 -0.59
C ARG A 127 20.89 -9.12 -0.40
N ARG A 128 19.87 -8.32 -0.15
CA ARG A 128 18.47 -8.79 -0.04
C ARG A 128 18.01 -9.38 -1.37
N HIS A 129 18.27 -8.70 -2.47
CA HIS A 129 17.91 -9.17 -3.82
C HIS A 129 18.60 -10.50 -4.14
N PHE A 130 19.92 -10.59 -3.93
CA PHE A 130 20.68 -11.82 -4.14
C PHE A 130 20.14 -12.97 -3.27
N LYS A 131 19.91 -12.72 -1.98
CA LYS A 131 19.34 -13.73 -1.07
C LYS A 131 17.95 -14.18 -1.54
N ASN A 132 17.10 -13.24 -1.96
CA ASN A 132 15.78 -13.55 -2.48
C ASN A 132 15.85 -14.42 -3.75
N SER A 133 16.77 -14.09 -4.67
CA SER A 133 17.00 -14.87 -5.89
C SER A 133 17.51 -16.29 -5.62
N VAL A 134 18.39 -16.47 -4.62
CA VAL A 134 18.91 -17.81 -4.28
C VAL A 134 17.88 -18.66 -3.54
N ILE A 135 17.03 -18.03 -2.73
CA ILE A 135 15.94 -18.74 -2.03
C ILE A 135 14.84 -19.17 -3.01
N ASP A 136 14.62 -18.44 -4.10
CA ASP A 136 13.72 -18.85 -5.18
C ASP A 136 14.36 -19.92 -6.08
N TYR A 137 14.65 -21.07 -5.49
CA TYR A 137 15.29 -22.20 -6.16
C TYR A 137 14.42 -22.79 -7.28
N TRP A 138 13.08 -22.65 -7.20
CA TRP A 138 12.16 -23.12 -8.24
C TRP A 138 12.30 -22.30 -9.52
N CYS A 139 12.38 -20.97 -9.41
CA CYS A 139 12.63 -20.10 -10.56
C CYS A 139 13.99 -20.42 -11.20
N LEU A 140 15.04 -20.55 -10.39
CA LEU A 140 16.39 -20.90 -10.87
C LEU A 140 16.44 -22.26 -11.57
N LEU A 141 15.77 -23.26 -11.00
CA LEU A 141 15.69 -24.60 -11.59
C LEU A 141 14.94 -24.58 -12.94
N ALA A 142 13.81 -23.87 -13.01
CA ALA A 142 13.04 -23.74 -14.24
C ALA A 142 13.84 -23.05 -15.35
N GLN A 143 14.59 -21.99 -15.02
CA GLN A 143 15.50 -21.32 -15.95
C GLN A 143 16.59 -22.27 -16.45
N GLY A 144 17.20 -23.07 -15.56
CA GLY A 144 18.20 -24.07 -15.92
C GLY A 144 17.66 -25.11 -16.89
N ILE A 145 16.47 -25.66 -16.62
CA ILE A 145 15.81 -26.64 -17.49
C ILE A 145 15.46 -26.01 -18.85
N GLN A 146 14.91 -24.80 -18.87
CA GLN A 146 14.58 -24.10 -20.10
C GLN A 146 15.84 -23.85 -20.95
N ALA A 147 16.94 -23.39 -20.35
CA ALA A 147 18.20 -23.18 -21.04
C ALA A 147 18.75 -24.47 -21.66
N LEU A 148 18.65 -25.59 -20.93
CA LEU A 148 19.06 -26.92 -21.41
C LEU A 148 18.22 -27.37 -22.62
N LEU A 149 16.90 -27.20 -22.55
CA LEU A 149 15.99 -27.54 -23.64
C LEU A 149 16.26 -26.70 -24.89
N VAL A 150 16.41 -25.38 -24.74
CA VAL A 150 16.73 -24.48 -25.86
C VAL A 150 18.09 -24.82 -26.45
N SER A 151 19.10 -25.09 -25.61
CA SER A 151 20.43 -25.49 -26.07
C SER A 151 20.40 -26.80 -26.87
N LEU A 152 19.62 -27.79 -26.43
CA LEU A 152 19.48 -29.07 -27.13
C LEU A 152 18.77 -28.90 -28.48
N VAL A 153 17.70 -28.10 -28.54
CA VAL A 153 16.98 -27.82 -29.78
C VAL A 153 17.86 -27.05 -30.77
N VAL A 154 18.51 -25.97 -30.34
CA VAL A 154 19.41 -25.19 -31.20
C VAL A 154 20.59 -26.06 -31.64
N GLY A 155 21.17 -26.84 -30.74
CA GLY A 155 22.26 -27.78 -31.05
C GLY A 155 21.86 -28.86 -32.05
N ALA A 156 20.62 -29.36 -31.99
CA ALA A 156 20.09 -30.34 -32.93
C ALA A 156 19.82 -29.73 -34.32
N VAL A 157 19.28 -28.50 -34.38
CA VAL A 157 18.98 -27.79 -35.64
C VAL A 157 20.27 -27.48 -36.40
N PHE A 158 21.31 -27.03 -35.69
CA PHE A 158 22.61 -26.71 -36.27
C PHE A 158 23.62 -27.86 -36.13
N TYR A 159 23.12 -29.10 -36.04
CA TYR A 159 23.97 -30.27 -35.94
C TYR A 159 24.71 -30.48 -37.27
N HIS A 160 26.05 -30.50 -37.20
CA HIS A 160 26.94 -30.76 -38.33
C HIS A 160 26.96 -29.69 -39.45
N ILE A 161 27.41 -28.48 -39.11
CA ILE A 161 27.62 -27.41 -40.10
C ILE A 161 28.80 -27.75 -41.02
N ALA A 162 28.54 -27.83 -42.33
CA ALA A 162 29.56 -28.09 -43.35
C ALA A 162 30.62 -26.98 -43.41
N GLY A 163 31.85 -27.32 -43.83
CA GLY A 163 32.96 -26.36 -43.98
C GLY A 163 32.93 -25.49 -45.24
N ASP A 164 31.79 -25.44 -45.93
CA ASP A 164 31.63 -24.79 -47.24
C ASP A 164 31.06 -23.35 -47.10
N GLN A 165 30.99 -22.60 -48.19
CA GLN A 165 30.44 -21.23 -48.21
C GLN A 165 29.00 -21.16 -47.68
N HIS A 166 28.19 -22.21 -47.86
CA HIS A 166 26.86 -22.31 -47.24
C HIS A 166 26.92 -22.47 -45.71
N GLY A 167 27.91 -23.19 -45.18
CA GLY A 167 28.11 -23.34 -43.74
C GLY A 167 28.53 -22.05 -43.04
N LEU A 168 29.05 -21.05 -43.77
CA LEU A 168 29.28 -19.71 -43.22
C LEU A 168 27.95 -19.03 -42.86
N TYR A 169 26.93 -19.12 -43.72
CA TYR A 169 25.61 -18.55 -43.45
C TYR A 169 24.92 -19.27 -42.29
N ASP A 170 25.05 -20.60 -42.19
CA ASP A 170 24.50 -21.39 -41.09
C ASP A 170 25.13 -21.01 -39.74
N ARG A 171 26.43 -20.69 -39.70
CA ARG A 171 27.10 -20.19 -38.48
C ARG A 171 26.61 -18.80 -38.08
N PHE A 172 26.41 -17.90 -39.05
CA PHE A 172 25.82 -16.59 -38.76
C PHE A 172 24.40 -16.73 -38.22
N ALA A 173 23.59 -17.62 -38.80
CA ALA A 173 22.25 -17.94 -38.31
C ALA A 173 22.30 -18.49 -36.88
N PHE A 174 23.23 -19.41 -36.57
CA PHE A 174 23.42 -19.94 -35.23
C PHE A 174 23.70 -18.84 -34.19
N PHE A 175 24.67 -17.94 -34.45
CA PHE A 175 24.97 -16.84 -33.53
C PHE A 175 23.81 -15.86 -33.39
N PHE A 176 23.11 -15.55 -34.49
CA PHE A 176 21.93 -14.69 -34.46
C PHE A 176 20.81 -15.30 -33.60
N THR A 177 20.52 -16.59 -33.78
CA THR A 177 19.52 -17.32 -33.01
C THR A 177 19.89 -17.38 -31.52
N LEU A 178 21.16 -17.62 -31.17
CA LEU A 178 21.63 -17.59 -29.79
C LEU A 178 21.42 -16.22 -29.13
N CYS A 179 21.84 -15.14 -29.81
CA CYS A 179 21.64 -13.78 -29.31
C CYS A 179 20.15 -13.45 -29.10
N GLY A 180 19.29 -13.86 -30.04
CA GLY A 180 17.85 -13.66 -29.95
C GLY A 180 17.21 -14.37 -28.76
N PHE A 181 17.49 -15.66 -28.56
CA PHE A 181 16.96 -16.43 -27.44
C PHE A 181 17.48 -15.94 -26.09
N TYR A 182 18.75 -15.54 -26.02
CA TYR A 182 19.32 -14.98 -24.79
C TYR A 182 18.66 -13.65 -24.41
N GLY A 183 18.51 -12.73 -25.37
CA GLY A 183 17.83 -11.44 -25.15
C GLY A 183 16.37 -11.59 -24.74
N TYR A 184 15.64 -12.52 -25.37
CA TYR A 184 14.28 -12.85 -24.98
C TYR A 184 14.20 -13.40 -23.55
N SER A 185 15.10 -14.33 -23.19
CA SER A 185 15.09 -14.98 -21.87
C SER A 185 15.35 -13.99 -20.74
N ILE A 186 16.32 -13.08 -20.90
CA ILE A 186 16.58 -12.00 -19.91
C ILE A 186 15.38 -11.08 -19.79
N SER A 187 14.79 -10.67 -20.91
CA SER A 187 13.67 -9.72 -20.89
C SER A 187 12.47 -10.30 -20.16
N GLN A 188 12.13 -11.58 -20.39
CA GLN A 188 11.04 -12.26 -19.70
C GLN A 188 11.29 -12.39 -18.19
N ASP A 189 12.51 -12.71 -17.79
CA ASP A 189 12.87 -12.80 -16.37
C ASP A 189 12.73 -11.44 -15.66
N VAL A 190 13.25 -10.38 -16.28
CA VAL A 190 13.16 -9.03 -15.70
C VAL A 190 11.71 -8.56 -15.60
N ILE A 191 10.89 -8.79 -16.63
CA ILE A 191 9.47 -8.38 -16.64
C ILE A 191 8.69 -9.09 -15.52
N THR A 192 8.82 -10.40 -15.41
CA THR A 192 8.06 -11.21 -14.44
C THR A 192 8.46 -10.88 -13.01
N ARG A 193 9.76 -10.80 -12.71
CA ARG A 193 10.25 -10.42 -11.37
C ARG A 193 9.87 -9.00 -11.01
N ASN A 194 10.01 -8.04 -11.92
CA ASN A 194 9.67 -6.65 -11.65
C ASN A 194 8.16 -6.45 -11.46
N ALA A 195 7.31 -7.20 -12.16
CA ALA A 195 5.86 -7.11 -11.98
C ALA A 195 5.42 -7.47 -10.54
N VAL A 196 6.07 -8.46 -9.93
CA VAL A 196 5.81 -8.87 -8.54
C VAL A 196 6.41 -7.88 -7.55
N GLU A 197 7.68 -7.50 -7.74
CA GLU A 197 8.41 -6.62 -6.81
C GLU A 197 7.86 -5.19 -6.80
N ARG A 198 7.27 -4.73 -7.90
CA ARG A 198 6.73 -3.36 -8.04
C ARG A 198 5.73 -3.01 -6.94
N ASN A 199 4.89 -3.95 -6.52
CA ASN A 199 3.90 -3.68 -5.47
C ASN A 199 4.58 -3.36 -4.13
N TYR A 200 5.61 -4.13 -3.77
CA TYR A 200 6.39 -3.91 -2.56
C TYR A 200 7.17 -2.59 -2.64
N LEU A 201 7.79 -2.32 -3.77
CA LEU A 201 8.55 -1.10 -4.00
C LEU A 201 7.73 0.17 -3.72
N TYR A 202 6.46 0.22 -4.16
CA TYR A 202 5.62 1.39 -3.91
C TYR A 202 5.37 1.62 -2.41
N PHE A 203 5.13 0.57 -1.64
CA PHE A 203 4.98 0.69 -0.19
C PHE A 203 6.29 1.12 0.48
N GLU A 204 7.41 0.49 0.12
CA GLU A 204 8.72 0.82 0.71
C GLU A 204 9.18 2.25 0.38
N LEU A 205 8.82 2.78 -0.79
CA LEU A 205 9.09 4.17 -1.18
C LEU A 205 8.15 5.17 -0.49
N GLN A 206 6.87 4.83 -0.28
CA GLN A 206 5.92 5.66 0.47
C GLN A 206 6.34 5.79 1.94
N ASP A 207 6.81 4.70 2.53
CA ASP A 207 7.35 4.65 3.89
C ASP A 207 8.75 5.28 4.00
N LYS A 208 9.33 5.70 2.86
CA LYS A 208 10.66 6.28 2.75
C LYS A 208 11.72 5.39 3.40
N MET A 209 11.75 4.10 3.09
CA MET A 209 12.79 3.23 3.65
C MET A 209 14.16 3.42 2.98
N TYR A 210 14.20 3.83 1.71
CA TYR A 210 15.41 4.09 0.93
C TYR A 210 15.16 5.06 -0.23
N GLY A 211 16.22 5.59 -0.82
CA GLY A 211 16.12 6.45 -1.99
C GLY A 211 15.83 5.68 -3.28
N HIS A 212 15.07 6.28 -4.20
CA HIS A 212 14.75 5.73 -5.52
C HIS A 212 16.00 5.27 -6.29
N PHE A 213 17.07 6.07 -6.25
CA PHE A 213 18.33 5.76 -6.94
C PHE A 213 19.09 4.60 -6.29
N ALA A 214 19.00 4.43 -4.96
CA ALA A 214 19.66 3.32 -4.27
C ALA A 214 19.05 1.98 -4.65
N TYR A 215 17.72 1.93 -4.82
CA TYR A 215 17.04 0.74 -5.33
C TYR A 215 17.42 0.41 -6.76
N TYR A 216 17.45 1.40 -7.64
CA TYR A 216 17.81 1.19 -9.04
C TYR A 216 19.24 0.65 -9.22
N VAL A 217 20.18 1.11 -8.41
CA VAL A 217 21.58 0.66 -8.45
C VAL A 217 21.78 -0.72 -7.81
N ALA A 218 20.91 -1.10 -6.88
CA ALA A 218 21.00 -2.37 -6.17
C ALA A 218 20.45 -3.57 -6.95
N LYS A 219 19.65 -3.31 -8.00
CA LYS A 219 18.98 -4.30 -8.83
C LYS A 219 19.73 -4.50 -10.14
#